data_AF-X0YS84-F1
#
_entry.id   AF-X0YS84-F1
#
_cell.length_a   1.000
_cell.length_b   1.000
_cell.length_c   1.000
_cell.angle_alpha   90.00
_cell.angle_beta   90.00
_cell.angle_gamma   90.00
#
_symmetry.space_group_name_H-M   'P 1'
#
loop_
_entity.id
_entity.type
_entity.pdbx_description
1 polymer ?
#
loop_
_entity_poly.entity_id
_entity_poly.type
_entity_poly.pdbx_seq_one_letter_code
_entity_poly.pdbx_strand_id
1 'polypeptide(L)'
;QIIRLKKMSAKIMLFDDLNYPPLLKELYSPPPILYYMGDKLTNLSQAISIVGSRRATKYGKSAAYQLANKLSSLGITIVSGFARGIDTAAHIGAKDEIGGTIAIFGNGLDIFYLKSKFLKNIIYTCN
;
A
#
# COMPACT_ATOMS: atom_id res chain seq x y z
N GLN A 1 -0.83 -19.18 10.99
CA GLN A 1 -1.10 -18.03 10.10
C GLN A 1 -2.52 -18.02 9.53
N ILE A 2 -3.03 -19.11 8.92
CA ILE A 2 -4.35 -19.15 8.26
C ILE A 2 -5.54 -18.79 9.18
N ILE A 3 -5.54 -19.24 10.43
CA ILE A 3 -6.62 -18.95 11.41
C ILE A 3 -6.69 -17.45 11.77
N ARG A 4 -5.56 -16.72 11.71
CA ARG A 4 -5.51 -15.27 12.01
C ARG A 4 -6.00 -14.42 10.84
N LEU A 5 -5.72 -14.83 9.60
CA LEU A 5 -6.20 -14.16 8.38
C LEU A 5 -7.72 -14.10 8.31
N LYS A 6 -8.41 -15.16 8.73
CA LYS A 6 -9.87 -15.21 8.78
C LYS A 6 -10.49 -14.13 9.68
N LYS A 7 -9.81 -13.67 10.73
CA LYS A 7 -10.29 -12.57 11.60
C LYS A 7 -10.14 -11.19 10.97
N MET A 8 -9.33 -11.04 9.92
CA MET A 8 -8.94 -9.75 9.35
C MET A 8 -9.55 -9.47 7.98
N SER A 9 -10.40 -10.38 7.46
CA SER A 9 -10.91 -10.32 6.07
C SER A 9 -9.80 -10.21 5.03
N ALA A 10 -8.63 -10.79 5.33
CA ALA A 10 -7.50 -10.81 4.42
C ALA A 10 -7.72 -11.85 3.32
N LYS A 11 -7.42 -11.46 2.09
CA LYS A 11 -7.47 -12.28 0.88
C LYS A 11 -6.06 -12.75 0.55
N ILE A 12 -5.97 -13.86 -0.15
CA ILE A 12 -4.72 -14.46 -0.63
C ILE A 12 -4.71 -14.35 -2.15
N MET A 13 -3.55 -14.04 -2.72
CA MET A 13 -3.31 -14.04 -4.15
C MET A 13 -2.00 -14.77 -4.44
N LEU A 14 -2.06 -15.74 -5.34
CA LEU A 14 -0.93 -16.58 -5.74
C LEU A 14 -0.24 -16.00 -6.97
N PHE A 15 1.05 -16.32 -7.15
CA PHE A 15 1.84 -15.86 -8.29
C PHE A 15 1.18 -16.10 -9.66
N ASP A 16 0.50 -17.24 -9.81
CA ASP A 16 -0.17 -17.64 -11.06
C ASP A 16 -1.59 -17.08 -11.20
N ASP A 17 -2.12 -16.36 -10.20
CA ASP A 17 -3.44 -15.75 -10.31
C ASP A 17 -3.45 -14.68 -11.42
N LEU A 18 -4.54 -14.65 -12.18
CA LEU A 18 -4.76 -13.67 -13.26
C LEU A 18 -4.67 -12.21 -12.78
N ASN A 19 -5.01 -11.97 -11.51
CA ASN A 19 -5.01 -10.65 -10.91
C ASN A 19 -3.69 -10.29 -10.20
N TYR A 20 -2.68 -11.18 -10.24
CA TYR A 20 -1.38 -10.92 -9.63
C TYR A 20 -0.69 -9.73 -10.34
N PRO A 21 -0.18 -8.73 -9.59
CA PRO A 21 0.39 -7.53 -10.20
C PRO A 21 1.56 -7.83 -11.14
N PRO A 22 1.49 -7.48 -12.44
CA PRO A 22 2.53 -7.82 -13.41
C PRO A 22 3.92 -7.31 -13.01
N LEU A 23 4.02 -6.07 -12.52
CA LEU A 23 5.28 -5.46 -12.08
C LEU A 23 5.94 -6.21 -10.91
N LEU A 24 5.17 -6.93 -10.08
CA LEU A 24 5.76 -7.76 -9.02
C LEU A 24 6.32 -9.07 -9.57
N LYS A 25 5.82 -9.58 -10.71
CA LYS A 25 6.36 -10.78 -11.38
C LYS A 25 7.73 -10.51 -12.00
N GLU A 26 8.03 -9.24 -12.31
CA GLU A 26 9.31 -8.81 -12.89
C GLU A 26 10.45 -8.69 -11.87
N LEU A 27 10.15 -8.83 -10.57
CA LEU A 27 11.18 -8.82 -9.53
C LEU A 27 12.12 -10.03 -9.67
N TYR A 28 13.39 -9.87 -9.31
CA TYR A 28 14.37 -10.96 -9.31
C TYR A 28 13.94 -12.16 -8.46
N SER A 29 13.23 -11.90 -7.35
CA SER A 29 12.65 -12.90 -6.47
C SER A 29 11.20 -12.51 -6.19
N PRO A 30 10.25 -12.84 -7.07
CA PRO A 30 8.87 -12.41 -6.93
C PRO A 30 8.22 -13.13 -5.72
N PRO A 31 7.39 -12.44 -4.92
CA PRO A 31 6.75 -13.07 -3.77
C PRO A 31 5.72 -14.11 -4.26
N PRO A 32 5.84 -15.39 -3.88
CA PRO A 32 4.96 -16.44 -4.38
C PRO A 32 3.52 -16.29 -3.90
N ILE A 33 3.33 -15.63 -2.75
CA ILE A 33 2.04 -15.41 -2.10
C ILE A 33 1.95 -13.96 -1.64
N LEU A 34 0.89 -13.28 -2.04
CA LEU A 34 0.50 -11.97 -1.52
C LEU A 34 -0.71 -12.13 -0.61
N TYR A 35 -0.64 -11.46 0.54
CA TYR A 35 -1.79 -11.30 1.41
C TYR A 35 -2.26 -9.85 1.33
N TYR A 36 -3.55 -9.61 1.18
CA TYR A 36 -4.04 -8.24 1.03
C TYR A 36 -5.40 -8.03 1.69
N MET A 37 -5.70 -6.78 1.99
CA MET A 37 -7.01 -6.35 2.50
C MET A 37 -7.50 -5.17 1.67
N GLY A 38 -8.82 -5.08 1.50
CA GLY A 38 -9.48 -4.08 0.68
C GLY A 38 -10.20 -4.69 -0.53
N ASP A 39 -10.89 -3.83 -1.26
CA ASP A 39 -11.80 -4.24 -2.32
C ASP A 39 -11.09 -4.51 -3.63
N LYS A 40 -10.04 -3.73 -3.93
CA LYS A 40 -9.21 -3.89 -5.12
C LYS A 40 -7.77 -3.54 -4.80
N LEU A 41 -6.84 -4.38 -5.26
CA LEU A 41 -5.53 -3.90 -5.67
C LEU A 41 -5.81 -2.92 -6.81
N THR A 42 -5.89 -1.63 -6.46
CA THR A 42 -6.16 -0.56 -7.44
C THR A 42 -5.14 -0.64 -8.56
N ASN A 43 -5.50 -0.10 -9.73
CA ASN A 43 -4.78 -0.25 -10.99
C ASN A 43 -3.26 -0.02 -10.84
N LEU A 44 -2.50 -1.07 -10.51
CA LEU A 44 -1.06 -0.98 -10.27
C LEU A 44 -0.29 -0.67 -11.56
N SER A 45 -0.96 -0.72 -12.72
CA SER A 45 -0.41 -0.20 -13.98
C SER A 45 -0.24 1.32 -13.98
N GLN A 46 -0.93 2.05 -13.08
CA GLN A 46 -0.84 3.50 -12.91
C GLN A 46 -0.60 3.84 -11.44
N ALA A 47 0.57 3.44 -10.93
CA ALA A 47 0.97 3.65 -9.55
C ALA A 47 2.30 4.40 -9.44
N ILE A 48 2.40 5.28 -8.44
CA ILE A 48 3.64 5.97 -8.07
C ILE A 48 3.96 5.69 -6.61
N SER A 49 5.22 5.38 -6.33
CA SER A 49 5.73 5.24 -4.96
C SER A 49 6.17 6.59 -4.41
N ILE A 50 5.70 6.95 -3.21
CA ILE A 50 6.19 8.11 -2.46
C ILE A 50 6.78 7.61 -1.15
N VAL A 51 8.09 7.72 -1.01
CA VAL A 51 8.86 7.27 0.16
C VAL A 51 9.73 8.38 0.70
N GLY A 52 10.06 8.33 1.98
CA GLY A 52 11.05 9.26 2.52
C GLY A 52 11.27 9.16 4.02
N SER A 53 11.82 10.24 4.59
CA SER A 53 12.29 10.26 5.98
C SER A 53 11.15 10.01 7.00
N ARG A 54 11.46 9.14 7.99
CA ARG A 54 10.61 8.93 9.17
C ARG A 54 10.52 10.15 10.09
N ARG A 55 11.52 11.04 10.02
CA ARG A 55 11.61 12.29 10.78
C ARG A 55 11.55 13.50 9.85
N ALA A 56 10.56 13.50 8.94
CA ALA A 56 10.37 14.61 8.01
C ALA A 56 9.95 15.92 8.71
N THR A 57 10.41 17.04 8.14
CA THR A 57 10.01 18.39 8.54
C THR A 57 8.54 18.64 8.22
N LYS A 58 7.95 19.71 8.79
CA LYS A 58 6.57 20.13 8.44
C LYS A 58 6.43 20.37 6.94
N TYR A 59 7.43 21.04 6.33
CA TYR A 59 7.47 21.30 4.90
C TYR A 59 7.48 19.99 4.09
N GLY A 60 8.38 19.05 4.42
CA GLY A 60 8.47 17.78 3.69
C GLY A 60 7.17 16.97 3.75
N LYS A 61 6.49 16.96 4.90
CA LYS A 61 5.17 16.32 5.03
C LYS A 61 4.11 17.02 4.18
N SER A 62 4.08 18.36 4.18
CA SER A 62 3.14 19.14 3.37
C SER A 62 3.35 18.90 1.88
N ALA A 63 4.60 18.89 1.41
CA ALA A 63 4.94 18.61 0.02
C ALA A 63 4.52 17.19 -0.39
N ALA A 64 4.82 16.18 0.44
CA ALA A 64 4.41 14.79 0.18
C ALA A 64 2.89 14.63 0.13
N TYR A 65 2.17 15.28 1.04
CA TYR A 65 0.71 15.30 1.04
C TYR A 65 0.16 15.93 -0.25
N GLN A 66 0.61 17.12 -0.62
CA GLN A 66 0.12 17.84 -1.81
C GLN A 66 0.41 17.08 -3.10
N LEU A 67 1.62 16.51 -3.23
CA LEU A 67 2.00 15.71 -4.38
C LEU A 67 1.11 14.45 -4.49
N ALA A 68 0.94 13.72 -3.39
CA ALA A 68 0.11 12.53 -3.35
C ALA A 68 -1.36 12.84 -3.68
N ASN A 69 -1.89 13.92 -3.10
CA ASN A 69 -3.26 14.37 -3.34
C ASN A 69 -3.46 14.71 -4.83
N LYS A 70 -2.56 15.52 -5.41
CA LYS A 70 -2.68 15.92 -6.82
C LYS A 70 -2.59 14.74 -7.77
N LEU A 71 -1.61 13.85 -7.59
CA LEU A 71 -1.47 12.66 -8.44
C LEU A 71 -2.67 11.72 -8.29
N SER A 72 -3.12 11.50 -7.06
CA SER A 72 -4.25 10.62 -6.80
C SER A 72 -5.58 11.18 -7.30
N SER A 73 -5.76 12.50 -7.29
CA SER A 73 -6.92 13.17 -7.93
C SER A 73 -6.99 12.91 -9.44
N LEU A 74 -5.85 12.60 -10.09
CA LEU A 74 -5.76 12.23 -11.50
C LEU A 74 -5.93 10.72 -11.74
N GLY A 75 -6.29 9.95 -10.70
CA GLY A 75 -6.47 8.50 -10.78
C GLY A 75 -5.21 7.68 -10.55
N ILE A 76 -4.07 8.30 -10.21
CA ILE A 76 -2.82 7.57 -9.95
C ILE A 76 -2.83 6.98 -8.54
N THR A 77 -2.59 5.68 -8.42
CA THR A 77 -2.49 5.01 -7.12
C THR A 77 -1.19 5.40 -6.42
N ILE A 78 -1.27 5.88 -5.17
CA ILE A 78 -0.07 6.15 -4.36
C ILE A 78 0.32 4.94 -3.53
N VAL A 79 1.55 4.46 -3.70
CA VAL A 79 2.12 3.31 -2.98
C VAL A 79 3.15 3.78 -1.96
N SER A 80 3.11 3.27 -0.73
CA SER A 80 4.14 3.58 0.29
C SER A 80 4.20 2.54 1.42
N GLY A 81 5.17 2.66 2.33
CA GLY A 81 5.47 1.65 3.37
C GLY A 81 4.72 1.83 4.70
N PHE A 82 3.78 2.78 4.77
CA PHE A 82 3.06 3.16 5.99
C PHE A 82 3.94 3.52 7.20
N ALA A 83 5.18 3.95 6.97
CA ALA A 83 6.02 4.47 8.03
C ALA A 83 5.55 5.86 8.51
N ARG A 84 5.98 6.27 9.70
CA ARG A 84 5.84 7.68 10.13
C ARG A 84 6.54 8.60 9.13
N GLY A 85 6.15 9.86 9.07
CA GLY A 85 6.83 10.86 8.24
C GLY A 85 6.23 10.99 6.85
N ILE A 86 7.06 10.86 5.81
CA ILE A 86 6.67 11.04 4.40
C ILE A 86 5.59 10.05 3.98
N ASP A 87 5.77 8.75 4.24
CA ASP A 87 4.83 7.70 3.86
C ASP A 87 3.41 7.97 4.41
N THR A 88 3.30 8.28 5.71
CA THR A 88 2.02 8.66 6.33
C THR A 88 1.40 9.87 5.64
N ALA A 89 2.19 10.91 5.35
CA ALA A 89 1.66 12.12 4.70
C ALA A 89 1.16 11.84 3.28
N ALA A 90 1.88 11.00 2.51
CA ALA A 90 1.47 10.58 1.17
C ALA A 90 0.16 9.79 1.21
N HIS A 91 0.04 8.81 2.11
CA HIS A 91 -1.20 8.07 2.28
C HIS A 91 -2.38 8.97 2.64
N ILE A 92 -2.19 9.91 3.57
CA ILE A 92 -3.25 10.84 3.97
C ILE A 92 -3.66 11.74 2.79
N GLY A 93 -2.73 12.15 1.93
CA GLY A 93 -3.01 12.94 0.73
C GLY A 93 -3.86 12.22 -0.31
N ALA A 94 -3.70 10.90 -0.43
CA ALA A 94 -4.31 10.10 -1.49
C ALA A 94 -5.54 9.28 -1.06
N LYS A 95 -5.79 9.09 0.25
CA LYS A 95 -6.80 8.13 0.75
C LYS A 95 -8.24 8.38 0.26
N ASP A 96 -8.60 9.64 0.05
CA ASP A 96 -9.96 10.08 -0.30
C ASP A 96 -10.09 10.45 -1.78
N GLU A 97 -8.99 10.37 -2.53
CA GLU A 97 -8.94 10.70 -3.95
C GLU A 97 -9.24 9.49 -4.84
N ILE A 98 -9.48 9.75 -6.13
CA ILE A 98 -9.90 8.77 -7.13
C ILE A 98 -8.90 7.61 -7.25
N GLY A 99 -7.60 7.92 -7.31
CA GLY A 99 -6.53 6.93 -7.44
C GLY A 99 -6.31 6.12 -6.15
N GLY A 100 -6.67 6.68 -5.00
CA GLY A 100 -6.49 6.05 -3.70
C GLY A 100 -5.03 5.80 -3.34
N THR A 101 -4.83 4.91 -2.37
CA THR A 101 -3.50 4.55 -1.87
C THR A 101 -3.41 3.09 -1.44
N ILE A 102 -2.20 2.53 -1.56
CA ILE A 102 -1.83 1.18 -1.14
C ILE A 102 -0.65 1.27 -0.18
N ALA A 103 -0.78 0.66 1.00
CA ALA A 103 0.36 0.42 1.88
C ALA A 103 0.98 -0.95 1.64
N ILE A 104 2.32 -1.01 1.60
CA ILE A 104 3.09 -2.26 1.56
C ILE A 104 3.77 -2.46 2.91
N PHE A 105 3.55 -3.62 3.53
CA PHE A 105 4.18 -4.00 4.77
C PHE A 105 5.18 -5.14 4.57
N GLY A 106 6.40 -4.97 5.07
CA GLY A 106 7.44 -6.01 5.09
C GLY A 106 7.32 -7.01 6.25
N ASN A 107 6.30 -6.88 7.11
CA ASN A 107 6.06 -7.74 8.27
C ASN A 107 4.67 -8.39 8.17
N GLY A 108 4.46 -9.52 8.86
CA GLY A 108 3.18 -10.24 8.88
C GLY A 108 1.99 -9.38 9.34
N LEU A 109 0.81 -9.70 8.81
CA LEU A 109 -0.48 -9.00 8.99
C LEU A 109 -0.81 -8.60 10.44
N ASP A 110 -0.42 -9.45 11.39
CA ASP A 110 -0.80 -9.36 12.80
C ASP A 110 -0.31 -8.08 13.50
N ILE A 111 0.79 -7.47 13.04
CA ILE A 111 1.46 -6.36 13.75
C ILE A 111 0.87 -4.99 13.40
N PHE A 112 0.34 -4.82 12.19
CA PHE A 112 -0.03 -3.50 11.67
C PHE A 112 -1.54 -3.24 11.53
N TYR A 113 -2.37 -4.28 11.56
CA TYR A 113 -3.83 -4.16 11.39
C TYR A 113 -4.50 -3.12 12.30
N LEU A 114 -4.05 -3.01 13.56
CA LEU A 114 -4.62 -2.04 14.51
C LEU A 114 -4.32 -0.58 14.15
N LYS A 115 -3.21 -0.32 13.45
CA LYS A 115 -2.77 1.04 13.09
C LYS A 115 -3.24 1.48 11.71
N SER A 116 -3.63 0.54 10.86
CA SER A 116 -3.92 0.78 9.44
C SER A 116 -5.40 0.91 9.08
N LYS A 117 -6.31 0.97 10.07
CA LYS A 117 -7.77 1.15 9.84
C LYS A 117 -8.15 2.36 8.96
N PHE A 118 -7.23 3.30 8.78
CA PHE A 118 -7.41 4.49 7.95
C PHE A 118 -7.17 4.25 6.45
N LEU A 119 -6.67 3.08 6.05
CA LEU A 119 -6.38 2.74 4.65
C LEU A 119 -7.44 1.81 4.08
N LYS A 120 -7.90 2.11 2.85
CA LYS A 120 -8.85 1.28 2.11
C LYS A 120 -8.20 0.00 1.55
N ASN A 121 -6.95 0.08 1.10
CA ASN A 121 -6.23 -1.04 0.48
C ASN A 121 -4.83 -1.22 1.09
N ILE A 122 -4.47 -2.47 1.38
CA ILE A 122 -3.20 -2.83 1.99
C ILE A 122 -2.67 -4.14 1.40
N ILE A 123 -1.37 -4.16 1.08
CA ILE A 123 -0.62 -5.35 0.63
C ILE A 123 0.39 -5.75 1.70
N TYR A 124 0.49 -7.05 1.92
CA TYR A 124 1.50 -7.70 2.73
C TYR A 124 2.21 -8.75 1.89
N THR A 125 3.53 -8.75 1.97
CA THR A 125 4.38 -9.81 1.43
C THR A 125 4.86 -10.65 2.60
N CYS A 126 4.63 -11.96 2.56
CA CYS A 126 5.40 -12.87 3.40
C CYS A 126 6.69 -13.21 2.64
N ASN A 127 7.83 -12.91 3.24
CA ASN A 127 9.03 -13.70 3.01
C ASN A 127 8.95 -14.97 3.86
#